data_AF-A0A1J4K5U6-F1
#
_entry.id   AF-A0A1J4K5U6-F1
#
_cell.length_a   1.000
_cell.length_b   1.000
_cell.length_c   1.000
_cell.angle_alpha   90.00
_cell.angle_beta   90.00
_cell.angle_gamma   90.00
#
_symmetry.space_group_name_H-M   'P 1'
#
loop_
_entity.id
_entity.type
_entity.pdbx_description
1 polymer ?
#
loop_
_entity_poly.entity_id
_entity_poly.type
_entity_poly.pdbx_seq_one_letter_code
_entity_poly.pdbx_strand_id
1 'polypeptide(L)'
;MSRIEPLDVQWQKAKRDYPYLTHPHPLEFHLIFPDFQDTEYSIFVDSAYPETPPTLTRNEDPFTPSLITYWSPSFTLTHVIQNLHLYEMSKDSQKIKGSPPLKRSVPPVLSPTSEKPRTHSFREFREKLNFVPKMVNEDRIGKSSAKKVPRPPSRNLNTTADLIASDNNSSGMNDSLNYSIGDHTNDSVNNSLNENENESENSEYENAINELKARFRKKEINMNQFIAEFSKLQALKQKR
;
A
#
# COMPACT_ATOMS: atom_id res chain seq x y z
N MET A 1 8.33 -14.84 -7.54
CA MET A 1 7.20 -13.90 -7.50
C MET A 1 7.34 -13.06 -6.25
N SER A 2 7.58 -11.76 -6.37
CA SER A 2 7.67 -10.87 -5.20
C SER A 2 6.30 -10.82 -4.53
N ARG A 3 6.25 -11.00 -3.22
CA ARG A 3 5.01 -10.90 -2.45
C ARG A 3 4.56 -9.44 -2.46
N ILE A 4 3.38 -9.18 -3.04
CA ILE A 4 2.77 -7.85 -3.01
C ILE A 4 2.45 -7.52 -1.54
N GLU A 5 2.93 -6.37 -1.08
CA GLU A 5 2.66 -5.88 0.27
C GLU A 5 1.23 -5.34 0.36
N PRO A 6 0.50 -5.55 1.48
CA PRO A 6 -0.80 -4.94 1.70
C PRO A 6 -0.75 -3.41 1.59
N LEU A 7 -1.85 -2.80 1.13
CA LEU A 7 -1.93 -1.35 0.92
C LEU A 7 -1.55 -0.55 2.19
N ASP A 8 -1.96 -1.00 3.37
CA ASP A 8 -1.63 -0.36 4.65
C ASP A 8 -0.11 -0.29 4.90
N VAL A 9 0.61 -1.35 4.55
CA VAL A 9 2.08 -1.41 4.70
C VAL A 9 2.74 -0.47 3.69
N GLN A 10 2.24 -0.44 2.45
CA GLN A 10 2.71 0.49 1.43
C GLN A 10 2.46 1.95 1.83
N TRP A 11 1.29 2.23 2.39
CA TRP A 11 0.93 3.53 2.94
C TRP A 11 1.89 3.96 4.05
N GLN A 12 2.12 3.12 5.06
CA GLN A 12 3.02 3.46 6.17
C GLN A 12 4.44 3.76 5.67
N LYS A 13 4.93 2.97 4.71
CA LYS A 13 6.23 3.19 4.07
C LYS A 13 6.25 4.50 3.28
N ALA A 14 5.22 4.77 2.49
CA ALA A 14 5.08 6.01 1.73
C ALA A 14 5.00 7.23 2.66
N LYS A 15 4.22 7.17 3.75
CA LYS A 15 4.08 8.25 4.73
C LYS A 15 5.40 8.56 5.47
N ARG A 16 6.20 7.52 5.75
CA ARG A 16 7.54 7.69 6.33
C ARG A 16 8.46 8.45 5.38
N ASP A 17 8.44 8.11 4.11
CA ASP A 17 9.32 8.69 3.09
C ASP A 17 8.79 10.06 2.59
N TYR A 18 7.47 10.28 2.68
CA TYR A 18 6.75 11.49 2.27
C TYR A 18 5.82 11.98 3.40
N PRO A 19 6.33 12.73 4.39
CA PRO A 19 5.56 13.17 5.56
C PRO A 19 4.32 14.02 5.24
N TYR A 20 4.29 14.69 4.09
CA TYR A 20 3.19 15.56 3.64
C TYR A 20 2.02 14.79 3.01
N LEU A 21 2.18 13.49 2.79
CA LEU A 21 1.12 12.63 2.28
C LEU A 21 0.00 12.48 3.33
N THR A 22 -1.25 12.77 2.99
CA THR A 22 -2.42 12.61 3.86
C THR A 22 -3.39 11.59 3.26
N HIS A 23 -4.26 10.99 4.07
CA HIS A 23 -5.25 10.00 3.61
C HIS A 23 -6.60 10.29 4.29
N PRO A 24 -7.45 11.16 3.73
CA PRO A 24 -8.77 11.42 4.30
C PRO A 24 -9.67 10.18 4.22
N HIS A 25 -9.41 9.28 3.28
CA HIS A 25 -10.14 8.03 3.10
C HIS A 25 -9.16 6.84 2.94
N PRO A 26 -9.54 5.59 3.25
CA PRO A 26 -8.66 4.42 3.09
C PRO A 26 -8.18 4.17 1.65
N LEU A 27 -8.92 4.70 0.68
CA LEU A 27 -8.69 4.54 -0.74
C LEU A 27 -8.30 5.85 -1.45
N GLU A 28 -8.15 6.93 -0.70
CA GLU A 28 -7.85 8.26 -1.23
C GLU A 28 -6.65 8.85 -0.49
N PHE A 29 -5.65 9.27 -1.27
CA PHE A 29 -4.43 9.85 -0.75
C PHE A 29 -4.20 11.24 -1.37
N HIS A 30 -3.95 12.23 -0.52
CA HIS A 30 -3.64 13.59 -0.95
C HIS A 30 -2.18 13.90 -0.72
N LEU A 31 -1.57 14.58 -1.68
CA LEU A 31 -0.15 14.92 -1.64
C LEU A 31 0.08 16.34 -2.14
N ILE A 32 0.75 17.12 -1.31
CA ILE A 32 1.28 18.43 -1.67
C ILE A 32 2.79 18.36 -1.43
N PHE A 33 3.57 18.63 -2.48
CA PHE A 33 5.02 18.67 -2.35
C PHE A 33 5.45 20.02 -1.76
N PRO A 34 6.43 20.05 -0.83
CA PRO A 34 6.85 21.29 -0.17
C PRO A 34 7.43 22.31 -1.16
N ASP A 35 8.05 21.82 -2.24
CA ASP A 35 8.64 22.64 -3.30
C ASP A 35 7.58 23.13 -4.32
N PHE A 36 6.39 22.53 -4.32
CA PHE A 36 5.32 22.76 -5.31
C PHE A 36 3.96 22.92 -4.60
N GLN A 37 3.84 23.94 -3.75
CA GLN A 37 2.66 24.13 -2.89
C GLN A 37 1.38 24.49 -3.66
N ASP A 38 1.51 24.98 -4.88
CA ASP A 38 0.38 25.32 -5.78
C ASP A 38 -0.21 24.09 -6.49
N THR A 39 0.40 22.92 -6.32
CA THR A 39 0.00 21.68 -6.97
C THR A 39 -0.40 20.64 -5.92
N GLU A 40 -1.68 20.34 -5.86
CA GLU A 40 -2.23 19.23 -5.09
C GLU A 40 -2.49 18.03 -5.99
N TYR A 41 -2.12 16.85 -5.50
CA TYR A 41 -2.41 15.58 -6.14
C TYR A 41 -3.34 14.75 -5.28
N SER A 42 -4.38 14.19 -5.90
CA SER A 42 -5.21 13.15 -5.29
C SER A 42 -5.01 11.83 -6.02
N ILE A 43 -4.77 10.77 -5.24
CA ILE A 43 -4.53 9.41 -5.69
C ILE A 43 -5.68 8.56 -5.19
N PHE A 44 -6.51 8.08 -6.10
CA PHE A 44 -7.62 7.18 -5.81
C PHE A 44 -7.25 5.76 -6.17
N VAL A 45 -7.36 4.86 -5.20
CA VAL A 45 -6.99 3.46 -5.32
C VAL A 45 -8.25 2.60 -5.24
N ASP A 46 -8.48 1.74 -6.23
CA ASP A 46 -9.59 0.79 -6.17
C ASP A 46 -9.25 -0.41 -5.26
N SER A 47 -10.27 -1.08 -4.76
CA SER A 47 -10.21 -2.37 -4.07
C SER A 47 -9.44 -3.47 -4.83
N ALA A 48 -9.33 -3.36 -6.16
CA ALA A 48 -8.56 -4.29 -7.01
C ALA A 48 -7.04 -3.98 -7.06
N TYR A 49 -6.57 -2.96 -6.36
CA TYR A 49 -5.15 -2.59 -6.33
C TYR A 49 -4.27 -3.71 -5.72
N PRO A 50 -3.09 -3.99 -6.30
CA PRO A 50 -2.40 -3.26 -7.38
C PRO A 50 -2.68 -3.75 -8.80
N GLU A 51 -3.62 -4.68 -9.01
CA GLU A 51 -3.89 -5.22 -10.36
C GLU A 51 -4.39 -4.15 -11.32
N THR A 52 -5.14 -3.17 -10.80
CA THR A 52 -5.60 -1.99 -11.54
C THR A 52 -4.78 -0.74 -11.17
N PRO A 53 -4.49 0.16 -12.14
CA PRO A 53 -3.83 1.41 -11.85
C PRO A 53 -4.69 2.31 -10.95
N PRO A 54 -4.07 3.16 -10.11
CA PRO A 54 -4.79 4.21 -9.42
C PRO A 54 -5.23 5.31 -10.40
N THR A 55 -6.32 6.00 -10.05
CA THR A 55 -6.75 7.21 -10.75
C THR A 55 -6.09 8.41 -10.09
N LEU A 56 -5.53 9.31 -10.89
CA LEU A 56 -4.83 10.48 -10.40
C LEU A 56 -5.55 11.75 -10.86
N THR A 57 -5.66 12.73 -9.97
CA THR A 57 -6.05 14.09 -10.31
C THR A 57 -4.96 15.06 -9.85
N ARG A 58 -4.87 16.20 -10.52
CA ARG A 58 -3.96 17.29 -10.20
C ARG A 58 -4.76 18.58 -10.16
N ASN A 59 -4.90 19.18 -8.98
CA ASN A 59 -5.80 20.32 -8.74
C ASN A 59 -7.21 20.01 -9.26
N GLU A 60 -7.74 18.83 -8.90
CA GLU A 60 -9.05 18.31 -9.34
C GLU A 60 -9.16 17.89 -10.82
N ASP A 61 -8.21 18.28 -11.67
CA ASP A 61 -8.19 17.88 -13.08
C ASP A 61 -7.67 16.44 -13.26
N PRO A 62 -8.30 15.60 -14.10
CA PRO A 62 -7.78 14.28 -14.42
C PRO A 62 -6.35 14.33 -14.96
N PHE A 63 -5.46 13.51 -14.40
CA PHE A 63 -4.05 13.51 -14.74
C PHE A 63 -3.55 12.09 -15.03
N THR A 64 -2.98 11.88 -16.23
CA THR A 64 -2.56 10.54 -16.67
C THR A 64 -1.07 10.53 -17.04
N PRO A 65 -0.15 10.37 -16.08
CA PRO A 65 1.28 10.27 -16.36
C PRO A 65 1.59 8.92 -17.01
N SER A 66 2.75 8.82 -17.67
CA SER A 66 3.17 7.61 -18.38
C SER A 66 3.22 6.35 -17.50
N LEU A 67 3.49 6.51 -16.19
CA LEU A 67 3.44 5.39 -15.23
C LEU A 67 2.06 4.71 -15.20
N ILE A 68 0.98 5.50 -15.28
CA ILE A 68 -0.40 5.00 -15.29
C ILE A 68 -0.72 4.37 -16.65
N THR A 69 -0.22 4.93 -17.75
CA THR A 69 -0.40 4.36 -19.10
C THR A 69 0.26 2.98 -19.23
N TYR A 70 1.41 2.77 -18.60
CA TYR A 70 2.17 1.51 -18.64
C TYR A 70 2.19 0.85 -17.26
N TRP A 71 1.02 0.73 -16.65
CA TRP A 71 0.89 0.20 -15.30
C TRP A 71 1.36 -1.26 -15.19
N SER A 72 1.97 -1.58 -14.04
CA SER A 72 2.36 -2.93 -13.65
C SER A 72 1.89 -3.20 -12.22
N PRO A 73 1.32 -4.37 -11.91
CA PRO A 73 0.94 -4.74 -10.54
C PRO A 73 2.11 -4.80 -9.54
N SER A 74 3.35 -4.75 -10.03
CA SER A 74 4.55 -4.62 -9.20
C SER A 74 4.78 -3.20 -8.66
N PHE A 75 4.09 -2.18 -9.19
CA PHE A 75 4.25 -0.80 -8.74
C PHE A 75 3.50 -0.55 -7.44
N THR A 76 4.21 0.04 -6.47
CA THR A 76 3.68 0.42 -5.17
C THR A 76 3.30 1.90 -5.12
N LEU A 77 2.58 2.29 -4.07
CA LEU A 77 2.21 3.70 -3.83
C LEU A 77 3.43 4.64 -3.85
N THR A 78 4.57 4.20 -3.32
CA THR A 78 5.84 4.95 -3.36
C THR A 78 6.31 5.24 -4.77
N HIS A 79 6.17 4.29 -5.71
CA HIS A 79 6.57 4.49 -7.11
C HIS A 79 5.70 5.54 -7.79
N VAL A 80 4.39 5.54 -7.50
CA VAL A 80 3.44 6.55 -7.98
C VAL A 80 3.88 7.93 -7.50
N ILE A 81 4.11 8.09 -6.20
CA ILE A 81 4.53 9.36 -5.59
C ILE A 81 5.88 9.84 -6.16
N GLN A 82 6.86 8.94 -6.31
CA GLN A 82 8.15 9.27 -6.92
C GLN A 82 7.99 9.77 -8.36
N ASN A 83 7.11 9.14 -9.15
CA ASN A 83 6.86 9.57 -10.52
C ASN A 83 6.18 10.94 -10.59
N LEU A 84 5.22 11.20 -9.69
CA LEU A 84 4.59 12.52 -9.56
C LEU A 84 5.62 13.60 -9.23
N HIS A 85 6.55 13.31 -8.31
CA HIS A 85 7.61 14.26 -7.95
C HIS A 85 8.53 14.55 -9.14
N LEU A 86 8.99 13.51 -9.86
CA LEU A 86 9.80 13.68 -11.06
C LEU A 86 9.08 14.50 -12.14
N TYR A 87 7.77 14.33 -12.26
CA TYR A 87 6.97 15.10 -13.20
C TYR A 87 6.96 16.60 -12.86
N GLU A 88 6.77 16.97 -11.59
CA GLU A 88 6.86 18.37 -11.16
C GLU A 88 8.27 18.95 -11.34
N MET A 89 9.31 18.20 -10.95
CA MET A 89 10.70 18.62 -11.19
C MET A 89 11.00 18.86 -12.68
N SER A 90 10.38 18.08 -13.58
CA SER A 90 10.57 18.25 -15.02
C SER A 90 9.93 19.53 -15.57
N LYS A 91 8.82 20.01 -15.00
CA LYS A 91 8.17 21.26 -15.44
C LYS A 91 9.04 22.46 -15.17
N ASP A 92 9.70 22.51 -14.01
CA ASP A 92 10.58 23.62 -13.67
C ASP A 92 11.82 23.67 -14.57
N SER A 93 12.30 22.51 -15.03
CA SER A 93 13.38 22.47 -16.02
C SER A 93 13.02 23.16 -17.35
N GLN A 94 11.73 23.16 -17.74
CA GLN A 94 11.26 23.87 -18.93
C GLN A 94 11.12 25.38 -18.74
N LYS A 95 11.04 25.87 -17.50
CA LYS A 95 11.11 27.31 -17.21
C LYS A 95 12.51 27.88 -17.43
N ILE A 96 13.55 27.04 -17.47
CA ILE A 96 14.90 27.42 -17.88
C ILE A 96 14.93 27.54 -19.42
N LYS A 97 14.25 28.56 -19.96
CA LYS A 97 14.29 28.96 -21.38
C LYS A 97 15.64 29.57 -21.81
N GLY A 98 16.74 29.01 -21.31
CA GLY A 98 18.10 29.52 -21.53
C GLY A 98 19.15 28.43 -21.69
N SER A 99 18.78 27.15 -21.65
CA SER A 99 19.70 26.09 -22.04
C SER A 99 20.02 26.26 -23.54
N PRO A 100 21.31 26.36 -23.93
CA PRO A 100 21.70 26.49 -25.32
C PRO A 100 21.01 25.38 -26.12
N PRO A 101 20.48 25.67 -27.32
CA PRO A 101 19.89 24.64 -28.16
C PRO A 101 20.91 23.51 -28.26
N LEU A 102 20.56 22.33 -27.75
CA LEU A 102 21.32 21.12 -27.95
C LEU A 102 21.47 21.00 -29.47
N LYS A 103 22.62 21.45 -29.99
CA LYS A 103 22.98 21.23 -31.38
C LYS A 103 22.93 19.73 -31.50
N ARG A 104 21.87 19.21 -32.15
CA ARG A 104 21.68 17.80 -32.43
C ARG A 104 23.03 17.32 -32.93
N SER A 105 23.74 16.55 -32.10
CA SER A 105 24.99 15.93 -32.54
C SER A 105 24.58 15.12 -33.75
N VAL A 106 25.13 15.47 -34.92
CA VAL A 106 24.87 14.75 -36.15
C VAL A 106 25.02 13.27 -35.82
N PRO A 107 23.99 12.43 -36.05
CA PRO A 107 24.08 11.02 -35.74
C PRO A 107 25.39 10.50 -36.34
N PRO A 108 26.17 9.71 -35.59
CA PRO A 108 27.46 9.25 -36.07
C PRO A 108 27.25 8.64 -37.45
N VAL A 109 27.90 9.23 -38.45
CA VAL A 109 27.83 8.75 -39.82
C VAL A 109 28.33 7.32 -39.77
N LEU A 110 27.42 6.36 -39.96
CA LEU A 110 27.77 4.96 -40.12
C LEU A 110 28.58 4.88 -41.40
N SER A 111 29.91 4.92 -41.26
CA SER A 111 30.83 4.62 -42.34
C SER A 111 30.40 3.27 -42.93
N PRO A 112 30.22 3.14 -44.26
CA PRO A 112 29.97 1.85 -44.87
C PRO A 112 31.21 0.97 -44.65
N THR A 113 31.19 0.14 -43.61
CA THR A 113 32.22 -0.86 -43.38
C THR A 113 32.05 -1.91 -44.47
N SER A 114 32.88 -1.82 -45.51
CA SER A 114 33.01 -2.84 -46.55
C SER A 114 33.73 -4.07 -45.99
N GLU A 115 33.20 -4.69 -44.95
CA GLU A 115 33.72 -5.95 -44.45
C GLU A 115 32.83 -7.09 -44.94
N LYS A 116 33.43 -7.92 -45.80
CA LYS A 116 32.86 -9.15 -46.32
C LYS A 116 32.27 -9.97 -45.16
N PRO A 117 31.11 -10.63 -45.36
CA PRO A 117 30.51 -11.47 -44.34
C PRO A 117 31.47 -12.61 -43.99
N ARG A 118 32.20 -12.48 -42.88
CA ARG A 118 32.88 -13.61 -42.25
C ARG A 118 31.80 -14.43 -41.57
N THR A 119 31.51 -15.58 -42.15
CA THR A 119 30.74 -16.68 -41.57
C THR A 119 31.45 -17.24 -40.35
N HIS A 120 31.50 -16.48 -39.25
CA HIS A 120 31.83 -17.05 -37.95
C HIS A 120 30.63 -17.82 -37.46
N SER A 121 30.74 -19.15 -37.53
CA SER A 121 29.74 -20.06 -36.98
C SER A 121 29.48 -19.70 -35.51
N PHE A 122 28.22 -19.73 -35.10
CA PHE A 122 27.75 -19.49 -33.73
C PHE A 122 28.42 -20.38 -32.65
N ARG A 123 29.26 -21.33 -33.07
CA ARG A 123 29.97 -22.27 -32.20
C ARG A 123 31.20 -21.66 -31.51
N GLU A 124 31.83 -20.64 -32.09
CA GLU A 124 33.05 -20.02 -31.50
C GLU A 124 32.77 -19.02 -30.37
N PHE A 125 31.54 -18.54 -30.21
CA PHE A 125 31.22 -17.57 -29.14
C PHE A 125 31.03 -18.22 -27.76
N ARG A 126 30.79 -19.54 -27.70
CA ARG A 126 30.62 -20.26 -26.43
C ARG A 126 31.93 -20.55 -25.70
N GLU A 127 33.07 -20.61 -26.41
CA GLU A 127 34.36 -20.89 -25.76
C GLU A 127 35.01 -19.65 -25.14
N LYS A 128 34.65 -18.44 -25.58
CA LYS A 128 35.20 -17.19 -25.01
C LYS A 128 34.45 -16.66 -23.78
N LEU A 129 33.41 -17.36 -23.32
CA LEU A 129 32.66 -17.03 -22.10
C LEU A 129 32.87 -18.04 -20.95
N ASN A 130 34.00 -18.77 -20.95
CA ASN A 130 34.50 -19.40 -19.73
C ASN A 130 35.16 -18.36 -18.82
N PHE A 131 34.40 -17.34 -18.42
CA PHE A 131 34.76 -16.46 -17.32
C PHE A 131 34.31 -17.17 -16.04
N VAL A 132 35.16 -18.10 -15.56
CA VAL A 132 35.01 -18.68 -14.23
C VAL A 132 35.23 -17.54 -13.23
N PRO A 133 34.24 -17.15 -12.41
CA PRO A 133 34.49 -16.23 -11.31
C PRO A 133 35.45 -16.95 -10.36
N LYS A 134 36.68 -16.44 -10.22
CA LYS A 134 37.59 -16.86 -9.15
C LYS A 134 36.89 -16.56 -7.83
N MET A 135 36.40 -17.60 -7.17
CA MET A 135 36.04 -17.53 -5.75
C MET A 135 37.33 -17.23 -4.99
N VAL A 136 37.47 -15.99 -4.56
CA VAL A 136 38.46 -15.60 -3.57
C VAL A 136 37.94 -16.11 -2.23
N ASN A 137 38.51 -17.21 -1.74
CA ASN A 137 38.40 -17.60 -0.34
C ASN A 137 39.17 -16.57 0.48
N GLU A 138 38.47 -15.60 1.06
CA GLU A 138 39.01 -14.81 2.17
C GLU A 138 38.86 -15.61 3.47
N ASP A 139 39.87 -16.43 3.76
CA ASP A 139 40.22 -16.78 5.13
C ASP A 139 40.72 -15.51 5.83
N ARG A 140 39.80 -14.74 6.41
CA ARG A 140 40.13 -13.72 7.42
C ARG A 140 39.49 -14.06 8.75
N ILE A 141 40.23 -14.90 9.48
CA ILE A 141 40.22 -14.99 10.93
C ILE A 141 40.59 -13.60 11.48
N GLY A 142 39.57 -12.80 11.78
CA GLY A 142 39.69 -11.50 12.42
C GLY A 142 38.91 -11.49 13.72
N LYS A 143 39.61 -11.78 14.83
CA LYS A 143 39.14 -11.58 16.19
C LYS A 143 38.66 -10.13 16.35
N SER A 144 37.36 -9.91 16.51
CA SER A 144 36.80 -8.63 16.93
C SER A 144 36.36 -8.72 18.39
N SER A 145 37.12 -8.01 19.20
CA SER A 145 36.95 -7.80 20.63
C SER A 145 35.55 -7.25 20.94
N ALA A 146 34.91 -7.84 21.94
CA ALA A 146 33.66 -7.38 22.53
C ALA A 146 33.80 -5.92 23.02
N LYS A 147 33.29 -4.97 22.24
CA LYS A 147 33.13 -3.58 22.69
C LYS A 147 31.82 -3.49 23.48
N LYS A 148 31.97 -3.56 24.79
CA LYS A 148 30.98 -3.35 25.84
C LYS A 148 30.22 -2.04 25.57
N VAL A 149 28.98 -2.13 25.10
CA VAL A 149 28.08 -0.99 24.93
C VAL A 149 27.58 -0.57 26.33
N PRO A 150 27.66 0.72 26.71
CA PRO A 150 27.09 1.21 27.96
C PRO A 150 25.57 1.10 27.92
N ARG A 151 25.03 0.40 28.92
CA ARG A 151 23.60 0.33 29.23
C ARG A 151 23.09 1.76 29.52
N PRO A 152 22.06 2.27 28.84
CA PRO A 152 21.47 3.55 29.20
C PRO A 152 20.83 3.46 30.59
N PRO A 153 20.88 4.53 31.41
CA PRO A 153 20.32 4.54 32.74
C PRO A 153 18.80 4.38 32.69
N SER A 154 18.31 3.41 33.47
CA SER A 154 16.91 3.19 33.79
C SER A 154 16.32 4.48 34.38
N ARG A 155 15.45 5.15 33.62
CA ARG A 155 14.70 6.30 34.10
C ARG A 155 13.60 5.79 35.03
N ASN A 156 13.83 5.93 36.34
CA ASN A 156 12.79 5.83 37.36
C ASN A 156 11.81 6.99 37.16
N LEU A 157 10.56 6.69 36.82
CA LEU A 157 9.45 7.63 36.94
C LEU A 157 8.76 7.36 38.28
N ASN A 158 9.19 8.10 39.29
CA ASN A 158 8.42 8.28 40.52
C ASN A 158 7.44 9.45 40.30
N THR A 159 6.16 9.15 40.44
CA THR A 159 5.14 9.89 41.20
C THR A 159 5.22 11.41 41.22
N THR A 160 4.24 12.09 40.62
CA THR A 160 3.59 13.24 41.26
C THR A 160 2.14 13.30 40.80
N ALA A 161 1.24 13.13 41.77
CA ALA A 161 -0.17 13.46 41.68
C ALA A 161 -0.31 14.98 41.80
N ASP A 162 -1.13 15.59 40.96
CA ASP A 162 -1.87 16.83 41.21
C ASP A 162 -3.03 16.84 40.19
N LEU A 163 -4.29 16.57 40.57
CA LEU A 163 -5.25 17.55 41.12
C LEU A 163 -5.36 18.82 40.30
N ILE A 164 -6.14 18.79 39.21
CA ILE A 164 -7.04 19.90 38.85
C ILE A 164 -8.37 19.30 38.37
N ALA A 165 -9.38 19.47 39.23
CA ALA A 165 -10.78 19.40 38.87
C ALA A 165 -11.15 20.62 38.02
N SER A 166 -11.95 20.42 36.97
CA SER A 166 -12.91 21.41 36.47
C SER A 166 -13.93 20.72 35.58
N ASP A 167 -15.12 20.61 36.14
CA ASP A 167 -16.37 20.31 35.45
C ASP A 167 -16.65 21.36 34.36
N ASN A 168 -17.16 20.91 33.20
CA ASN A 168 -18.56 21.16 32.79
C ASN A 168 -18.79 20.94 31.27
N ASN A 169 -19.74 20.04 31.01
CA ASN A 169 -20.81 20.11 30.02
C ASN A 169 -20.51 20.54 28.57
N SER A 170 -20.53 19.56 27.66
CA SER A 170 -21.27 19.71 26.40
C SER A 170 -21.66 18.33 25.85
N SER A 171 -22.92 17.98 26.09
CA SER A 171 -23.69 16.93 25.42
C SER A 171 -23.68 17.14 23.90
N GLY A 172 -23.16 16.16 23.17
CA GLY A 172 -23.23 16.07 21.71
C GLY A 172 -23.07 14.62 21.29
N MET A 173 -24.20 13.91 21.21
CA MET A 173 -24.31 12.53 20.75
C MET A 173 -23.73 12.40 19.33
N ASN A 174 -22.65 11.65 19.19
CA ASN A 174 -22.19 11.07 17.93
C ASN A 174 -21.67 9.67 18.24
N ASP A 175 -22.57 8.70 18.26
CA ASP A 175 -22.25 7.28 18.38
C ASP A 175 -21.48 6.81 17.14
N SER A 176 -20.15 6.86 17.23
CA SER A 176 -19.26 6.15 16.32
C SER A 176 -18.95 4.78 16.92
N LEU A 177 -19.53 3.75 16.32
CA LEU A 177 -19.30 2.33 16.59
C LEU A 177 -17.82 1.97 16.37
N ASN A 178 -17.02 2.08 17.42
CA ASN A 178 -15.70 1.47 17.52
C ASN A 178 -15.87 0.01 17.90
N TYR A 179 -15.75 -0.90 16.93
CA TYR A 179 -15.76 -2.34 17.19
C TYR A 179 -14.41 -2.77 17.77
N SER A 180 -14.32 -2.70 19.10
CA SER A 180 -13.20 -3.27 19.86
C SER A 180 -13.37 -4.78 19.92
N ILE A 181 -12.36 -5.51 19.44
CA ILE A 181 -12.27 -6.98 19.54
C ILE A 181 -12.05 -7.32 21.02
N GLY A 182 -13.14 -7.52 21.74
CA GLY A 182 -13.18 -8.08 23.08
C GLY A 182 -13.41 -9.58 23.01
N ASP A 183 -12.37 -10.34 23.30
CA ASP A 183 -12.43 -11.78 23.57
C ASP A 183 -13.02 -11.98 24.97
N HIS A 184 -14.33 -12.25 25.06
CA HIS A 184 -14.97 -12.68 26.29
C HIS A 184 -16.05 -13.73 26.00
N THR A 185 -15.72 -14.98 26.33
CA THR A 185 -16.69 -16.05 26.60
C THR A 185 -17.53 -15.66 27.81
N ASN A 186 -18.84 -15.60 27.65
CA ASN A 186 -19.79 -15.78 28.75
C ASN A 186 -21.10 -16.34 28.22
N ASP A 187 -21.34 -17.59 28.59
CA ASP A 187 -22.65 -18.20 28.71
C ASP A 187 -23.54 -17.32 29.59
N SER A 188 -24.71 -16.91 29.10
CA SER A 188 -25.90 -16.86 29.94
C SER A 188 -27.17 -16.78 29.10
N VAL A 189 -27.92 -17.87 29.19
CA VAL A 189 -29.35 -17.99 28.92
C VAL A 189 -30.10 -16.94 29.74
N ASN A 190 -31.03 -16.20 29.13
CA ASN A 190 -32.34 -15.93 29.71
C ASN A 190 -33.36 -15.37 28.70
N ASN A 191 -34.53 -16.01 28.74
CA ASN A 191 -35.76 -15.75 28.02
C ASN A 191 -36.33 -14.34 28.24
N SER A 192 -36.94 -13.78 27.19
CA SER A 192 -38.25 -13.15 27.31
C SER A 192 -38.99 -13.26 25.97
N LEU A 193 -40.03 -14.10 25.95
CA LEU A 193 -41.03 -14.13 24.88
C LEU A 193 -41.75 -12.77 24.85
N ASN A 194 -41.70 -12.11 23.71
CA ASN A 194 -42.75 -11.23 23.25
C ASN A 194 -43.05 -11.65 21.81
N GLU A 195 -44.22 -12.25 21.60
CA GLU A 195 -44.70 -12.69 20.31
C GLU A 195 -45.13 -11.46 19.49
N ASN A 196 -44.20 -10.94 18.69
CA ASN A 196 -44.51 -10.20 17.48
C ASN A 196 -44.14 -11.08 16.30
N GLU A 197 -45.13 -11.60 15.57
CA GLU A 197 -44.96 -12.54 14.45
C GLU A 197 -44.11 -12.00 13.28
N ASN A 198 -43.68 -10.74 13.32
CA ASN A 198 -42.73 -10.14 12.36
C ASN A 198 -41.26 -10.14 12.84
N GLU A 199 -40.97 -10.46 14.11
CA GLU A 199 -39.57 -10.57 14.61
C GLU A 199 -38.95 -11.94 14.35
N SER A 200 -39.78 -12.99 14.21
CA SER A 200 -39.28 -14.37 14.02
C SER A 200 -38.50 -14.51 12.71
N GLU A 201 -38.92 -13.85 11.64
CA GLU A 201 -38.26 -13.96 10.33
C GLU A 201 -36.95 -13.18 10.23
N ASN A 202 -36.89 -12.00 10.86
CA ASN A 202 -35.64 -11.24 10.93
C ASN A 202 -34.60 -11.98 11.79
N SER A 203 -35.07 -12.74 12.80
CA SER A 203 -34.21 -13.61 13.61
C SER A 203 -33.59 -14.75 12.80
N GLU A 204 -34.31 -15.34 11.84
CA GLU A 204 -33.80 -16.45 11.02
C GLU A 204 -32.65 -16.00 10.10
N TYR A 205 -32.79 -14.83 9.48
CA TYR A 205 -31.75 -14.24 8.65
C TYR A 205 -30.47 -13.92 9.44
N GLU A 206 -30.61 -13.28 10.60
CA GLU A 206 -29.47 -12.95 11.47
C GLU A 206 -28.79 -14.22 12.00
N ASN A 207 -29.57 -15.25 12.35
CA ASN A 207 -29.03 -16.55 12.75
C ASN A 207 -28.22 -17.20 11.62
N ALA A 208 -28.73 -17.19 10.39
CA ALA A 208 -28.02 -17.72 9.22
C ALA A 208 -26.71 -16.96 8.93
N ILE A 209 -26.68 -15.64 9.09
CA ILE A 209 -25.46 -14.84 8.96
C ILE A 209 -24.44 -15.22 10.04
N ASN A 210 -24.88 -15.33 11.28
CA ASN A 210 -23.99 -15.64 12.41
C ASN A 210 -23.40 -17.04 12.29
N GLU A 211 -24.20 -18.02 11.84
CA GLU A 211 -23.73 -19.36 11.53
C GLU A 211 -22.69 -19.36 10.40
N LEU A 212 -22.96 -18.65 9.29
CA LEU A 212 -22.02 -18.53 8.17
C LEU A 212 -20.67 -17.93 8.60
N LYS A 213 -20.71 -16.87 9.43
CA LYS A 213 -19.50 -16.26 10.02
C LYS A 213 -18.76 -17.24 10.92
N ALA A 214 -19.47 -18.02 11.73
CA ALA A 214 -18.86 -19.02 12.60
C ALA A 214 -18.14 -20.13 11.79
N ARG A 215 -18.77 -20.64 10.73
CA ARG A 215 -18.17 -21.65 9.83
C ARG A 215 -16.91 -21.12 9.13
N PHE A 216 -16.92 -19.85 8.71
CA PHE A 216 -15.74 -19.21 8.12
C PHE A 216 -14.59 -19.04 9.12
N ARG A 217 -14.89 -18.60 10.36
CA ARG A 217 -13.87 -18.48 11.43
C ARG A 217 -13.25 -19.83 11.81
N LYS A 218 -14.05 -20.89 11.82
CA LYS A 218 -13.60 -22.28 12.03
C LYS A 218 -12.85 -22.87 10.83
N LYS A 219 -12.74 -22.13 9.71
CA LYS A 219 -12.13 -22.57 8.44
C LYS A 219 -12.79 -23.82 7.84
N GLU A 220 -14.08 -24.04 8.13
CA GLU A 220 -14.86 -25.14 7.54
C GLU A 220 -15.25 -24.87 6.08
N ILE A 221 -15.30 -23.59 5.71
CA ILE A 221 -15.56 -23.10 4.36
C ILE A 221 -14.43 -22.16 3.92
N ASN A 222 -14.17 -22.10 2.62
CA ASN A 222 -13.20 -21.17 2.05
C ASN A 222 -13.84 -19.81 1.69
N MET A 223 -13.02 -18.82 1.34
CA MET A 223 -13.47 -17.45 1.04
C MET A 223 -14.47 -17.39 -0.11
N ASN A 224 -14.27 -18.18 -1.16
CA ASN A 224 -15.16 -18.19 -2.33
C ASN A 224 -16.55 -18.76 -1.97
N GLN A 225 -16.58 -19.82 -1.15
CA GLN A 225 -17.83 -20.39 -0.61
C GLN A 225 -18.55 -19.40 0.29
N PHE A 226 -17.81 -18.69 1.16
CA PHE A 226 -18.38 -17.66 2.03
C PHE A 226 -19.05 -16.53 1.22
N ILE A 227 -18.37 -15.99 0.21
CA ILE A 227 -18.93 -14.93 -0.66
C ILE A 227 -20.20 -15.43 -1.35
N ALA A 228 -20.18 -16.64 -1.91
CA ALA A 228 -21.33 -17.21 -2.60
C ALA A 228 -22.55 -17.42 -1.69
N GLU A 229 -22.36 -17.95 -0.48
CA GLU A 229 -23.45 -18.13 0.51
C GLU A 229 -23.94 -16.80 1.07
N PHE A 230 -23.05 -15.84 1.32
CA PHE A 230 -23.42 -14.51 1.79
C PHE A 230 -24.28 -13.76 0.76
N SER A 231 -23.91 -13.82 -0.53
CA SER A 231 -24.70 -13.23 -1.61
C SER A 231 -26.10 -13.87 -1.71
N LYS A 232 -26.23 -15.18 -1.50
CA LYS A 232 -27.54 -15.86 -1.45
C LYS A 232 -28.41 -15.35 -0.31
N LEU A 233 -27.83 -15.17 0.88
CA LEU A 233 -28.55 -14.61 2.02
C LEU A 233 -29.01 -13.17 1.74
N GLN A 234 -28.14 -12.32 1.17
CA GLN A 234 -28.53 -10.94 0.77
C GLN A 234 -29.70 -10.93 -0.23
N ALA A 235 -29.71 -11.84 -1.19
CA ALA A 235 -30.80 -11.95 -2.15
C ALA A 235 -32.14 -12.37 -1.50
N LEU A 236 -32.08 -13.24 -0.47
CA LEU A 236 -33.27 -13.63 0.30
C LEU A 236 -33.85 -12.45 1.10
N LYS A 237 -32.99 -11.59 1.63
CA LYS A 237 -33.40 -10.36 2.34
C LYS A 237 -34.14 -9.37 1.42
N GLN A 238 -33.73 -9.26 0.16
CA GLN A 238 -34.33 -8.31 -0.80
C GLN A 238 -35.63 -8.80 -1.42
N LYS A 239 -35.89 -10.12 -1.38
CA LYS A 239 -37.07 -10.73 -2.01
C LYS A 239 -38.30 -10.76 -1.08
N ARG A 240 -38.12 -10.41 0.20
CA ARG A 240 -39.19 -10.25 1.19
C ARG A 240 -39.50 -8.77 1.35
#